data_AF-A0AAP9Y583-F1
#
_entry.id   AF-A0AAP9Y583-F1
#
_cell.length_a   1.000
_cell.length_b   1.000
_cell.length_c   1.000
_cell.angle_alpha   90.00
_cell.angle_beta   90.00
_cell.angle_gamma   90.00
#
_symmetry.space_group_name_H-M   'P 1'
#
loop_
_entity.id
_entity.type
_entity.pdbx_description
1 polymer ?
#
loop_
_entity_poly.entity_id
_entity_poly.type
_entity_poly.pdbx_seq_one_letter_code
_entity_poly.pdbx_strand_id
1 'polypeptide(L)'
;MFSYNSRLQYTVRVATPNPGLANLLLEQFGGPQGELAAAMRYFTQAVTEEDPGRKDMLFDIATEELSHLEVIGSLVAMLNRGAKGELAEAVDTQAELYRKLQGAGNDSHVTQVLYRWSRPPGRYARSGLASPRDEL
;
A
#
# COMPACT_ATOMS: atom_id res chain seq x y z
N MET A 1 17.52 20.77 -2.69
CA MET A 1 17.83 19.34 -2.87
C MET A 1 17.33 18.62 -1.64
N PHE A 2 16.65 17.49 -1.77
CA PHE A 2 16.20 16.67 -0.64
C PHE A 2 17.13 15.49 -0.43
N SER A 3 17.27 15.06 0.82
CA SER A 3 17.98 13.84 1.22
C SER A 3 17.08 13.05 2.16
N TYR A 4 17.12 11.72 2.07
CA TYR A 4 16.33 10.83 2.90
C TYR A 4 17.23 10.10 3.89
N ASN A 5 16.81 10.06 5.15
CA ASN A 5 17.43 9.29 6.22
C ASN A 5 16.39 8.30 6.73
N SER A 6 16.74 7.01 6.84
CA SER A 6 15.83 5.97 7.30
C SER A 6 15.52 5.99 8.80
N ARG A 7 16.13 6.91 9.56
CA ARG A 7 15.79 7.14 10.96
C ARG A 7 14.59 8.06 11.05
N LEU A 8 13.52 7.56 11.66
CA LEU A 8 12.35 8.38 12.01
C LEU A 8 12.75 9.54 12.92
N GLN A 9 12.18 10.72 12.65
CA GLN A 9 12.32 11.90 13.50
C GLN A 9 11.85 11.62 14.93
N TYR A 10 10.78 10.81 15.09
CA TYR A 10 10.33 10.32 16.38
C TYR A 10 9.94 8.85 16.33
N THR A 11 10.38 8.08 17.33
CA THR A 11 10.07 6.65 17.41
C THR A 11 8.65 6.45 17.95
N VAL A 12 7.78 5.89 17.12
CA VAL A 12 6.41 5.53 17.47
C VAL A 12 6.26 4.03 17.75
N ARG A 13 5.34 3.68 18.65
CA ARG A 13 5.00 2.29 19.01
C ARG A 13 3.50 2.12 19.10
N VAL A 14 2.99 0.98 18.63
CA VAL A 14 1.58 0.60 18.69
C VAL A 14 1.46 -0.67 19.51
N ALA A 15 0.61 -0.66 20.55
CA ALA A 15 0.40 -1.82 21.41
C ALA A 15 -0.51 -2.88 20.79
N THR A 16 -1.56 -2.45 20.07
CA THR A 16 -2.56 -3.35 19.47
C THR A 16 -3.04 -2.76 18.14
N PRO A 17 -3.27 -3.59 17.11
CA PRO A 17 -3.90 -3.14 15.87
C PRO A 17 -5.24 -2.44 16.10
N ASN A 18 -5.50 -1.37 15.37
CA ASN A 18 -6.77 -0.65 15.38
C ASN A 18 -7.01 0.04 14.02
N PRO A 19 -7.70 -0.64 13.09
CA PRO A 19 -7.98 -0.10 11.76
C PRO A 19 -8.84 1.17 11.76
N GLY A 20 -9.72 1.32 12.75
CA GLY A 20 -10.55 2.52 12.90
C GLY A 20 -9.70 3.77 13.17
N LEU A 21 -8.73 3.64 14.09
CA LEU A 21 -7.76 4.70 14.35
C LEU A 21 -6.85 4.94 13.14
N ALA A 22 -6.44 3.88 12.44
CA ALA A 22 -5.64 4.02 11.22
C ALA A 22 -6.37 4.85 10.15
N ASN A 23 -7.68 4.65 10.00
CA ASN A 23 -8.49 5.44 9.07
C ASN A 23 -8.58 6.92 9.47
N LEU A 24 -8.71 7.23 10.77
CA LEU A 24 -8.68 8.61 11.26
C LEU A 24 -7.32 9.28 11.03
N LEU A 25 -6.21 8.54 11.16
CA LEU A 25 -4.87 9.06 10.91
C LEU A 25 -4.60 9.37 9.42
N LEU A 26 -5.38 8.81 8.48
CA LEU A 26 -5.29 9.21 7.07
C LEU A 26 -5.69 10.67 6.86
N GLU A 27 -6.59 11.21 7.69
CA GLU A 27 -6.94 12.63 7.66
C GLU A 27 -5.73 13.49 8.09
N GLN A 28 -4.98 13.05 9.10
CA GLN A 28 -3.75 13.73 9.49
C GLN A 28 -2.64 13.58 8.44
N PHE A 29 -2.59 12.46 7.71
CA PHE A 29 -1.62 12.28 6.64
C PHE A 29 -1.91 13.18 5.44
N GLY A 30 -3.11 13.09 4.85
CA GLY A 30 -3.42 13.66 3.54
C GLY A 30 -4.68 14.53 3.49
N GLY A 31 -5.34 14.77 4.62
CA GLY A 31 -6.50 15.63 4.70
C GLY A 31 -6.16 17.11 4.41
N PRO A 32 -7.16 17.98 4.17
CA PRO A 32 -6.94 19.39 3.87
C PRO A 32 -6.13 20.15 4.94
N GLN A 33 -6.22 19.69 6.18
CA GLN A 33 -5.53 20.23 7.35
C GLN A 33 -4.41 19.31 7.85
N GLY A 34 -4.12 18.21 7.15
CA GLY A 34 -3.06 17.27 7.50
C GLY A 34 -1.66 17.77 7.16
N GLU A 35 -0.67 16.97 7.54
CA GLU A 35 0.76 17.33 7.46
C GLU A 35 1.22 17.54 6.02
N LEU A 36 0.69 16.77 5.05
CA LEU A 36 1.04 16.97 3.64
C LEU A 36 0.59 18.36 3.17
N ALA A 37 -0.61 18.78 3.57
CA ALA A 37 -1.10 20.10 3.23
C ALA A 37 -0.29 21.20 3.94
N ALA A 38 0.12 20.98 5.19
CA ALA A 38 0.99 21.89 5.94
C ALA A 38 2.37 22.04 5.27
N ALA A 39 3.04 20.91 4.98
CA ALA A 39 4.31 20.87 4.29
C ALA A 39 4.27 21.67 2.99
N MET A 40 3.24 21.45 2.16
CA MET A 40 3.11 22.16 0.88
C MET A 40 2.79 23.64 1.05
N ARG A 41 2.00 24.03 2.06
CA ARG A 41 1.75 25.45 2.38
C ARG A 41 3.04 26.16 2.77
N TYR A 42 3.81 25.62 3.70
CA TYR A 42 5.06 26.25 4.13
C TYR A 42 6.10 26.26 3.01
N PHE A 43 6.18 25.18 2.22
CA PHE A 43 7.08 25.10 1.08
C PHE A 43 6.76 26.18 0.03
N THR A 44 5.48 26.34 -0.34
CA THR A 44 5.07 27.35 -1.32
C THR A 44 5.29 28.78 -0.81
N GLN A 45 5.04 29.04 0.48
CA GLN A 45 5.35 30.32 1.11
C GLN A 45 6.86 30.61 1.06
N ALA A 46 7.71 29.62 1.38
CA ALA A 46 9.16 29.76 1.34
C ALA A 46 9.68 30.12 -0.05
N VAL A 47 9.14 29.50 -1.11
CA VAL A 47 9.55 29.79 -2.50
C VAL A 47 9.37 31.27 -2.83
N THR A 48 8.25 31.86 -2.42
CA THR A 48 7.90 33.26 -2.69
C THR A 48 8.48 34.26 -1.69
N GLU A 49 9.09 33.80 -0.60
CA GLU A 49 9.66 34.67 0.43
C GLU A 49 10.98 35.31 -0.03
N GLU A 50 11.10 36.60 0.24
CA GLU A 50 12.25 37.45 -0.11
C GLU A 50 13.22 37.61 1.07
N ASP A 51 12.71 37.64 2.30
CA ASP A 51 13.55 37.69 3.49
C ASP A 51 14.30 36.37 3.68
N PRO A 52 15.65 36.36 3.65
CA PRO A 52 16.41 35.11 3.72
C PRO A 52 16.17 34.32 5.00
N GLY A 53 15.97 34.99 6.14
CA GLY A 53 15.79 34.34 7.43
C GLY A 53 14.43 33.65 7.54
N ARG A 54 13.36 34.33 7.11
CA ARG A 54 12.02 33.72 7.05
C ARG A 54 11.95 32.62 6.02
N LYS A 55 12.62 32.78 4.88
CA LYS A 55 12.67 31.76 3.83
C LYS A 55 13.26 30.45 4.34
N ASP A 56 14.39 30.54 5.04
CA ASP A 56 15.06 29.38 5.63
C ASP A 56 14.17 28.71 6.68
N MET A 57 13.60 29.49 7.60
CA MET A 57 12.66 29.00 8.61
C MET A 57 11.45 28.28 8.00
N LEU A 58 10.86 28.81 6.93
CA LEU A 58 9.73 28.18 6.26
C LEU A 58 10.11 26.88 5.56
N PHE A 59 11.32 26.79 4.98
CA PHE A 59 11.82 25.53 4.44
C PHE A 59 12.11 24.51 5.53
N ASP A 60 12.68 24.93 6.67
CA ASP A 60 12.89 24.07 7.83
C ASP A 60 11.58 23.44 8.30
N ILE A 61 10.56 24.28 8.54
CA ILE A 61 9.22 23.82 8.93
C ILE A 61 8.65 22.88 7.86
N ALA A 62 8.67 23.27 6.59
CA ALA A 62 8.15 22.43 5.51
C ALA A 62 8.82 21.04 5.45
N THR A 63 10.13 20.97 5.72
CA THR A 63 10.86 19.69 5.74
C THR A 63 10.59 18.86 6.99
N GLU A 64 10.34 19.50 8.13
CA GLU A 64 9.87 18.84 9.35
C GLU A 64 8.49 18.20 9.15
N GLU A 65 7.55 18.90 8.52
CA GLU A 65 6.21 18.35 8.22
C GLU A 65 6.26 17.12 7.29
N LEU A 66 7.25 17.06 6.39
CA LEU A 66 7.48 15.85 5.58
C LEU A 66 7.96 14.66 6.43
N SER A 67 8.68 14.91 7.52
CA SER A 67 9.09 13.88 8.47
C SER A 67 7.90 13.39 9.31
N HIS A 68 6.95 14.27 9.64
CA HIS A 68 5.70 13.90 10.31
C HIS A 68 4.87 12.91 9.47
N LEU A 69 4.86 13.06 8.14
CA LEU A 69 4.19 12.09 7.25
C LEU A 69 4.76 10.67 7.39
N GLU A 70 6.08 10.53 7.53
CA GLU A 70 6.71 9.22 7.71
C GLU A 70 6.29 8.58 9.05
N VAL A 71 6.18 9.40 10.10
CA VAL A 71 5.69 8.97 11.42
C VAL A 71 4.23 8.51 11.33
N ILE A 72 3.35 9.30 10.71
CA ILE A 72 1.93 8.96 10.57
C ILE A 72 1.75 7.72 9.67
N GLY A 73 2.47 7.64 8.55
CA GLY A 73 2.46 6.48 7.67
C GLY A 73 2.91 5.20 8.38
N SER A 74 3.94 5.30 9.23
CA SER A 74 4.40 4.20 10.08
C SER A 74 3.34 3.77 11.10
N LEU A 75 2.64 4.72 11.74
CA LEU A 75 1.53 4.44 12.63
C LEU A 75 0.38 3.72 11.91
N VAL A 76 -0.04 4.24 10.76
CA VAL A 76 -1.11 3.65 9.93
C VAL A 76 -0.73 2.22 9.52
N ALA A 77 0.52 1.98 9.13
CA ALA A 77 1.01 0.66 8.79
C ALA A 77 0.99 -0.29 9.99
N MET A 78 1.43 0.16 11.17
CA MET A 78 1.43 -0.64 12.41
C MET A 78 0.01 -0.96 12.89
N LEU A 79 -0.91 0.01 12.86
CA LEU A 79 -2.30 -0.15 13.30
C LEU A 79 -3.10 -1.10 12.40
N ASN A 80 -2.71 -1.26 11.14
CA ASN A 80 -3.31 -2.18 10.18
C ASN A 80 -2.63 -3.56 10.13
N ARG A 81 -1.59 -3.82 10.95
CA ARG A 81 -0.99 -5.16 11.03
C ARG A 81 -2.03 -6.15 11.57
N GLY A 82 -2.14 -7.33 10.96
CA GLY A 82 -3.13 -8.34 11.36
C GLY A 82 -4.51 -8.17 10.73
N ALA A 83 -5.03 -6.94 10.64
CA ALA A 83 -6.34 -6.65 10.05
C ALA A 83 -6.48 -7.12 8.59
N LYS A 84 -5.40 -7.05 7.80
CA LYS A 84 -5.40 -7.59 6.43
C LYS A 84 -5.53 -9.12 6.39
N GLY A 85 -4.99 -9.82 7.39
CA GLY A 85 -5.12 -11.27 7.52
C GLY A 85 -6.55 -11.65 7.92
N GLU A 86 -7.09 -11.00 8.93
CA GLU A 86 -8.48 -11.19 9.36
C GLU A 86 -9.49 -10.90 8.25
N LEU A 87 -9.27 -9.82 7.47
CA LEU A 87 -10.12 -9.49 6.34
C LEU A 87 -10.03 -10.55 5.23
N ALA A 88 -8.84 -11.08 4.96
CA ALA A 88 -8.65 -12.15 3.98
C ALA A 88 -9.36 -13.44 4.43
N GLU A 89 -9.23 -13.82 5.69
CA GLU A 89 -9.92 -14.97 6.27
C GLU A 89 -11.45 -14.79 6.26
N ALA A 90 -11.95 -13.58 6.56
CA ALA A 90 -13.36 -13.25 6.48
C ALA A 90 -13.91 -13.33 5.04
N VAL A 91 -13.13 -12.88 4.06
CA VAL A 91 -13.48 -12.99 2.64
C VAL A 91 -13.51 -14.47 2.20
N ASP A 92 -12.53 -15.26 2.63
CA ASP A 92 -12.50 -16.70 2.32
C ASP A 92 -13.66 -17.46 2.96
N THR A 93 -13.98 -17.19 4.23
CA THR A 93 -15.14 -17.79 4.90
C THR A 93 -16.46 -17.34 4.25
N GLN A 94 -16.59 -16.08 3.86
CA GLN A 94 -17.76 -15.62 3.12
C GLN A 94 -17.88 -16.33 1.77
N ALA A 95 -16.78 -16.50 1.02
CA ALA A 95 -16.75 -17.23 -0.24
C ALA A 95 -17.12 -18.71 -0.06
N GLU A 96 -16.64 -19.36 1.01
CA GLU A 96 -17.07 -20.71 1.38
C GLU A 96 -18.56 -20.78 1.73
N LEU A 97 -19.09 -19.78 2.44
CA LEU A 97 -20.51 -19.70 2.77
C LEU A 97 -21.35 -19.58 1.50
N TYR A 98 -20.94 -18.74 0.55
CA TYR A 98 -21.58 -18.62 -0.76
C TYR A 98 -21.51 -19.93 -1.56
N ARG A 99 -20.38 -20.63 -1.56
CA ARG A 99 -20.26 -21.97 -2.19
C ARG A 99 -21.19 -23.01 -1.56
N LYS A 100 -21.35 -22.97 -0.23
CA LYS A 100 -22.27 -23.85 0.50
C LYS A 100 -23.73 -23.52 0.21
N LEU A 101 -24.09 -22.23 0.15
CA LEU A 101 -25.45 -21.77 -0.18
C LEU A 101 -25.82 -22.03 -1.65
N GLN A 102 -24.86 -21.96 -2.56
CA GLN A 102 -25.03 -22.34 -3.97
C GLN A 102 -24.98 -23.86 -4.20
N GLY A 103 -24.84 -24.66 -3.14
CA GLY A 103 -25.02 -26.11 -3.05
C GLY A 103 -24.67 -26.94 -4.28
N ALA A 104 -23.54 -27.65 -4.27
CA ALA A 104 -23.24 -28.90 -5.02
C ALA A 104 -23.86 -29.10 -6.44
N GLY A 105 -24.08 -28.05 -7.22
CA GLY A 105 -25.00 -28.13 -8.35
C GLY A 105 -24.82 -27.08 -9.44
N ASN A 106 -23.64 -26.47 -9.60
CA ASN A 106 -23.35 -25.70 -10.80
C ASN A 106 -21.89 -25.86 -11.27
N ASP A 107 -21.59 -27.06 -11.74
CA ASP A 107 -20.25 -27.46 -12.18
C ASP A 107 -19.85 -27.01 -13.60
N SER A 108 -20.64 -26.21 -14.33
CA SER A 108 -20.44 -26.14 -15.79
C SER A 108 -20.08 -24.80 -16.42
N HIS A 109 -20.03 -23.65 -15.71
CA HIS A 109 -19.73 -22.38 -16.40
C HIS A 109 -18.76 -21.41 -15.71
N VAL A 110 -18.72 -21.37 -14.38
CA VAL A 110 -17.87 -20.38 -13.66
C VAL A 110 -16.45 -20.91 -13.43
N THR A 111 -16.30 -22.21 -13.19
CA THR A 111 -15.01 -22.89 -13.01
C THR A 111 -14.14 -22.85 -14.28
N GLN A 112 -14.75 -22.83 -15.47
CA GLN A 112 -14.01 -22.72 -16.74
C GLN A 112 -13.43 -21.33 -16.98
N VAL A 113 -14.08 -20.26 -16.51
CA VAL A 113 -13.57 -18.89 -16.70
C VAL A 113 -12.37 -18.62 -15.77
N LEU A 114 -12.42 -19.13 -14.54
CA LEU A 114 -11.34 -18.99 -13.56
C LEU A 114 -10.09 -19.82 -13.91
N TYR A 115 -10.23 -21.04 -14.43
CA TYR A 115 -9.09 -21.89 -14.79
C TYR A 115 -8.56 -21.69 -16.22
N ARG A 116 -9.30 -21.02 -17.12
CA ARG A 116 -8.82 -20.73 -18.49
C ARG A 116 -7.64 -19.75 -18.52
N TRP A 117 -7.41 -18.98 -17.45
CA TRP A 117 -6.28 -18.04 -17.37
C TRP A 117 -5.14 -18.51 -16.46
N SER A 118 -5.25 -19.67 -15.81
CA SER A 118 -4.19 -20.25 -14.99
C SER A 118 -3.66 -21.52 -15.66
N ARG A 119 -2.70 -21.36 -16.59
CA ARG A 119 -1.85 -22.48 -17.03
C ARG A 119 -0.93 -22.88 -15.86
N PRO A 120 -0.98 -24.13 -15.35
CA PRO A 120 0.00 -24.61 -14.37
C PRO A 120 1.30 -25.07 -15.06
N PRO A 121 2.44 -25.03 -14.36
CA PRO A 121 3.75 -25.34 -14.92
C PRO A 121 3.96 -26.84 -15.06
N GLY A 122 4.52 -27.25 -16.21
CA GLY A 122 5.33 -28.46 -16.37
C GLY A 122 4.66 -29.83 -16.26
N ARG A 123 4.37 -30.46 -17.41
CA ARG A 123 4.60 -31.91 -17.60
C ARG A 123 5.29 -32.14 -18.94
N TYR A 124 6.55 -32.57 -18.86
CA TYR A 124 7.28 -33.23 -19.93
C TYR A 124 6.54 -34.52 -20.34
N ALA A 125 6.12 -34.65 -21.59
CA ALA A 125 5.92 -35.93 -22.25
C ALA A 125 5.99 -35.77 -23.79
N ARG A 126 7.09 -36.31 -24.34
CA ARG A 126 7.38 -36.70 -25.73
C ARG A 126 6.23 -36.68 -26.75
N SER A 127 6.47 -35.97 -27.86
CA SER A 127 6.31 -36.53 -29.21
C SER A 127 7.16 -35.70 -30.17
N GLY A 128 8.10 -36.34 -30.86
CA GLY A 128 9.05 -35.68 -31.74
C GLY A 128 8.39 -35.10 -32.99
N LEU A 129 8.94 -33.98 -33.44
CA LEU A 129 9.09 -33.61 -34.85
C LEU A 129 10.11 -32.46 -34.90
N ALA A 130 11.20 -32.72 -35.60
CA ALA A 130 12.34 -31.83 -35.75
C ALA A 130 11.98 -30.57 -36.56
N SER A 131 12.62 -29.45 -36.24
CA SER A 131 12.87 -28.37 -37.20
C SER A 131 14.23 -27.74 -36.90
N PRO A 132 15.18 -27.75 -37.86
CA PRO A 132 16.53 -27.25 -37.69
C PRO A 132 16.62 -25.78 -38.08
N ARG A 133 17.27 -24.96 -37.25
CA ARG A 133 18.01 -23.74 -37.60
C ARG A 133 18.51 -23.10 -36.32
N ASP A 134 19.78 -23.30 -36.01
CA ASP A 134 20.67 -22.36 -35.29
C ASP A 134 22.11 -22.87 -35.48
N GLU A 135 22.75 -22.43 -36.57
CA GLU A 135 24.20 -22.26 -36.66
C GLU A 135 24.43 -20.91 -37.34
N LEU A 136 24.68 -19.87 -36.51
CA LEU A 136 25.70 -18.82 -36.63
C LEU A 136 25.49 -17.77 -35.51
#